data_AF-A0A8J3P7Q7-F1
#
_entry.id   AF-A0A8J3P7Q7-F1
#
_cell.length_a   1.000
_cell.length_b   1.000
_cell.length_c   1.000
_cell.angle_alpha   90.00
_cell.angle_beta   90.00
_cell.angle_gamma   90.00
#
_symmetry.space_group_name_H-M   'P 1'
#
loop_
_entity.id
_entity.type
_entity.pdbx_description
1 polymer ?
#
loop_
_entity_poly.entity_id
_entity_poly.type
_entity_poly.pdbx_seq_one_letter_code
_entity_poly.pdbx_strand_id
1 'polypeptide(L)'
;MNRENLSAALAAAGLTMLDFEDPTVTIPAEAAVMVTGCRAEDGRVDETVDFDDPDLVAKMNAAWYAMATRHSLFGPDREFLLAVGPGDDRPMPLPHWARVRLEPEWDIAGAGVETGALGVTNRYPRFVMHSLDGEVVIAATAWQDCAGLVMVPHPHRVAVLRRYVEGVLALGHRSPKAADDARAWLSRS
;
A
#
# COMPACT_ATOMS: atom_id res chain seq x y z
N MET A 1 4.45 -12.20 11.23
CA MET A 1 4.23 -11.26 12.36
C MET A 1 2.77 -11.39 12.75
N ASN A 2 2.48 -11.73 14.00
CA ASN A 2 1.09 -11.88 14.45
C ASN A 2 0.36 -10.52 14.52
N ARG A 3 -0.96 -10.55 14.65
CA ARG A 3 -1.82 -9.34 14.65
C ARG A 3 -1.45 -8.34 15.75
N GLU A 4 -1.14 -8.82 16.96
CA GLU A 4 -0.79 -7.97 18.10
C GLU A 4 0.52 -7.22 17.87
N ASN A 5 1.55 -7.93 17.41
CA ASN A 5 2.85 -7.32 17.09
C ASN A 5 2.72 -6.34 15.92
N LEU A 6 1.92 -6.67 14.90
CA LEU A 6 1.61 -5.75 13.80
C LEU A 6 0.91 -4.48 14.31
N SER A 7 -0.10 -4.62 15.17
CA SER A 7 -0.82 -3.49 15.74
C SER A 7 0.11 -2.58 16.55
N ALA A 8 1.00 -3.15 17.37
CA ALA A 8 1.95 -2.39 18.16
C ALA A 8 2.99 -1.67 17.27
N ALA A 9 3.49 -2.36 16.24
CA ALA A 9 4.43 -1.80 15.27
C ALA A 9 3.83 -0.65 14.46
N LEU A 10 2.55 -0.76 14.07
CA LEU A 10 1.80 0.30 13.41
C LEU A 10 1.52 1.48 14.34
N ALA A 11 1.15 1.21 15.60
CA ALA A 11 0.88 2.26 16.59
C ALA A 11 2.11 3.15 16.83
N ALA A 12 3.31 2.58 16.84
CA ALA A 12 4.56 3.33 16.93
C ALA A 12 4.79 4.29 15.74
N ALA A 13 4.21 4.00 14.58
CA ALA A 13 4.23 4.86 13.39
C ALA A 13 3.10 5.89 13.35
N GLY A 14 2.23 5.92 14.37
CA GLY A 14 1.01 6.73 14.37
C GLY A 14 -0.11 6.15 13.51
N LEU A 15 -0.14 4.82 13.33
CA LEU A 15 -1.22 4.12 12.62
C LEU A 15 -2.00 3.22 13.57
N THR A 16 -3.28 3.54 13.77
CA THR A 16 -4.19 2.66 14.51
C THR A 16 -4.79 1.63 13.56
N MET A 17 -4.51 0.35 13.78
CA MET A 17 -5.14 -0.74 13.03
C MET A 17 -6.56 -0.98 13.54
N LEU A 18 -7.54 -0.85 12.64
CA LEU A 18 -8.96 -1.01 12.96
C LEU A 18 -9.39 -2.47 12.80
N ASP A 19 -9.27 -3.01 11.59
CA ASP A 19 -9.49 -4.43 11.33
C ASP A 19 -8.84 -4.88 10.01
N PHE A 20 -8.86 -6.18 9.75
CA PHE A 20 -8.60 -6.69 8.41
C PHE A 20 -9.85 -6.52 7.55
N GLU A 21 -9.67 -6.06 6.32
CA GLU A 21 -10.74 -5.91 5.35
C GLU A 21 -10.46 -6.83 4.16
N ASP A 22 -11.52 -7.41 3.59
CA ASP A 22 -11.50 -8.01 2.25
C ASP A 22 -12.49 -7.23 1.36
N PRO A 23 -12.22 -5.96 1.01
CA PRO A 23 -13.19 -5.10 0.35
C PRO A 23 -13.27 -5.43 -1.14
N THR A 24 -14.50 -5.64 -1.63
CA THR A 24 -14.81 -5.98 -3.03
C THR A 24 -14.41 -4.90 -4.04
N VAL A 25 -14.25 -3.66 -3.57
CA VAL A 25 -13.89 -2.49 -4.39
C VAL A 25 -12.38 -2.35 -4.61
N THR A 26 -11.57 -3.15 -3.92
CA THR A 26 -10.12 -2.96 -3.90
C THR A 26 -9.39 -3.86 -4.86
N ILE A 27 -8.30 -3.32 -5.40
CA ILE A 27 -7.31 -4.14 -6.08
C ILE A 27 -6.80 -5.21 -5.09
N PRO A 28 -6.62 -6.47 -5.49
CA PRO A 28 -5.97 -7.45 -4.63
C PRO A 28 -4.61 -6.92 -4.15
N ALA A 29 -4.29 -7.05 -2.87
CA ALA A 29 -3.12 -6.41 -2.26
C ALA A 29 -1.79 -6.82 -2.95
N GLU A 30 -1.70 -8.07 -3.40
CA GLU A 30 -0.57 -8.61 -4.15
C GLU A 30 -0.47 -8.10 -5.58
N ALA A 31 -1.53 -7.51 -6.14
CA ALA A 31 -1.49 -6.81 -7.41
C ALA A 31 -1.13 -5.34 -7.19
N ALA A 32 -1.48 -4.76 -6.05
CA ALA A 32 -1.16 -3.38 -5.70
C ALA A 32 0.36 -3.15 -5.59
N VAL A 33 1.16 -4.17 -5.27
CA VAL A 33 2.64 -4.06 -5.29
C VAL A 33 3.21 -3.81 -6.71
N MET A 34 2.44 -4.08 -7.76
CA MET A 34 2.86 -3.90 -9.14
C MET A 34 2.73 -2.46 -9.65
N VAL A 35 2.29 -1.51 -8.82
CA VAL A 35 2.15 -0.09 -9.22
C VAL A 35 3.46 0.56 -9.65
N THR A 36 4.61 0.04 -9.20
CA THR A 36 5.94 0.46 -9.67
C THR A 36 6.19 0.13 -11.14
N GLY A 37 5.38 -0.76 -11.74
CA GLY A 37 5.38 -1.06 -13.18
C GLY A 37 4.44 -0.18 -14.01
N CYS A 38 3.59 0.65 -13.38
CA CYS A 38 2.75 1.62 -14.06
C CYS A 38 3.58 2.74 -14.69
N ARG A 39 3.02 3.43 -15.68
CA ARG A 39 3.71 4.50 -16.41
C ARG A 39 3.01 5.84 -16.24
N ALA A 40 3.64 6.91 -16.71
CA ALA A 40 3.07 8.26 -16.64
C ALA A 40 1.71 8.36 -17.35
N GLU A 41 1.49 7.58 -18.42
CA GLU A 41 0.22 7.53 -19.14
C GLU A 41 -0.92 6.92 -18.31
N ASP A 42 -0.60 6.14 -17.28
CA ASP A 42 -1.55 5.61 -16.30
C ASP A 42 -1.88 6.64 -15.20
N GLY A 43 -1.38 7.88 -15.32
CA GLY A 43 -1.52 8.92 -14.30
C GLY A 43 -0.52 8.79 -13.15
N ARG A 44 0.52 7.96 -13.30
CA ARG A 44 1.55 7.75 -12.30
C ARG A 44 2.24 9.06 -11.92
N VAL A 45 2.43 9.26 -10.62
CA VAL A 45 3.25 10.34 -10.07
C VAL A 45 4.30 9.74 -9.14
N ASP A 46 5.52 10.22 -9.26
CA ASP A 46 6.66 9.80 -8.45
C ASP A 46 7.17 10.97 -7.61
N GLU A 47 7.56 10.69 -6.37
CA GLU A 47 8.37 11.57 -5.52
C GLU A 47 9.58 10.78 -5.03
N THR A 48 10.76 11.39 -5.07
CA THR A 48 12.03 10.72 -4.75
C THR A 48 12.88 11.55 -3.80
N VAL A 49 13.60 10.89 -2.90
CA VAL A 49 14.59 11.53 -2.02
C VAL A 49 15.87 10.71 -2.02
N ASP A 50 17.00 11.37 -2.30
CA ASP A 50 18.31 10.72 -2.34
C ASP A 50 18.67 10.13 -0.97
N PHE A 51 19.32 8.96 -0.96
CA PHE A 51 19.69 8.31 0.29
C PHE A 51 20.75 9.05 1.10
N ASP A 52 21.51 9.92 0.45
CA ASP A 52 22.55 10.73 1.08
C ASP A 52 22.00 12.09 1.57
N ASP A 53 20.71 12.35 1.36
CA ASP A 53 20.05 13.53 1.92
C ASP A 53 19.99 13.42 3.45
N PRO A 54 20.54 14.38 4.20
CA PRO A 54 20.54 14.33 5.67
C PRO A 54 19.12 14.38 6.26
N ASP A 55 18.14 14.90 5.49
CA ASP A 55 16.75 15.03 5.89
C ASP A 55 15.85 13.96 5.25
N LEU A 56 16.42 12.84 4.78
CA LEU A 56 15.71 11.76 4.06
C LEU A 56 14.35 11.41 4.69
N VAL A 57 14.34 11.11 5.99
CA VAL A 57 13.11 10.71 6.71
C VAL A 57 12.07 11.83 6.72
N ALA A 58 12.48 13.06 7.05
CA ALA A 58 11.58 14.20 7.11
C ALA A 58 10.98 14.54 5.74
N LYS A 59 11.80 14.48 4.68
CA LYS A 59 11.37 14.72 3.30
C LYS A 59 10.44 13.62 2.80
N MET A 60 10.72 12.35 3.09
CA MET A 60 9.84 11.24 2.73
C MET A 60 8.47 11.33 3.42
N ASN A 61 8.45 11.66 4.72
CA ASN A 61 7.20 11.89 5.45
C ASN A 61 6.39 13.05 4.85
N ALA A 62 7.05 14.18 4.58
CA ALA A 62 6.40 15.35 3.98
C ALA A 62 5.85 15.04 2.57
N ALA A 63 6.64 14.36 1.73
CA ALA A 63 6.23 13.95 0.39
C ALA A 63 5.06 12.98 0.43
N TRP A 64 5.11 11.97 1.31
CA TRP A 64 4.02 11.01 1.50
C TRP A 64 2.72 11.70 1.92
N TYR A 65 2.78 12.56 2.94
CA TYR A 65 1.59 13.23 3.45
C TYR A 65 0.99 14.18 2.40
N ALA A 66 1.83 14.98 1.73
CA ALA A 66 1.39 15.86 0.65
C ALA A 66 0.73 15.08 -0.50
N MET A 67 1.31 13.95 -0.89
CA MET A 67 0.77 13.06 -1.93
C MET A 67 -0.55 12.43 -1.50
N ALA A 68 -0.61 11.89 -0.28
CA ALA A 68 -1.79 11.25 0.29
C ALA A 68 -2.97 12.24 0.42
N THR A 69 -2.71 13.48 0.85
CA THR A 69 -3.72 14.53 0.91
C THR A 69 -4.15 14.99 -0.48
N ARG A 70 -3.20 15.26 -1.39
CA ARG A 70 -3.48 15.78 -2.74
C ARG A 70 -4.34 14.83 -3.57
N HIS A 71 -4.13 13.53 -3.39
CA HIS A 71 -4.80 12.48 -4.16
C HIS A 71 -5.87 11.75 -3.36
N SER A 72 -6.33 12.30 -2.23
CA SER A 72 -7.46 11.74 -1.48
C SER A 72 -7.25 10.28 -1.04
N LEU A 73 -6.04 9.91 -0.63
CA LEU A 73 -5.80 8.59 0.00
C LEU A 73 -6.68 8.43 1.25
N PHE A 74 -6.77 9.50 2.03
CA PHE A 74 -7.47 9.53 3.29
C PHE A 74 -8.99 9.62 3.09
N GLY A 75 -9.72 8.62 3.59
CA GLY A 75 -11.16 8.67 3.76
C GLY A 75 -11.58 9.47 5.00
N PRO A 76 -12.86 9.35 5.41
CA PRO A 76 -13.33 9.89 6.69
C PRO A 76 -12.40 9.46 7.84
N ASP A 77 -12.17 10.36 8.79
CA ASP A 77 -11.29 10.14 9.95
C ASP A 77 -9.82 9.82 9.64
N ARG A 78 -9.34 10.10 8.41
CA ARG A 78 -7.98 9.77 7.92
C ARG A 78 -7.72 8.27 7.82
N GLU A 79 -8.75 7.53 7.43
CA GLU A 79 -8.69 6.08 7.26
C GLU A 79 -8.33 5.68 5.84
N PHE A 80 -7.55 4.61 5.71
CA PHE A 80 -7.14 4.03 4.44
C PHE A 80 -6.77 2.55 4.64
N LEU A 81 -6.44 1.87 3.55
CA LEU A 81 -6.02 0.47 3.59
C LEU A 81 -4.50 0.38 3.46
N LEU A 82 -3.89 -0.45 4.28
CA LEU A 82 -2.47 -0.79 4.24
C LEU A 82 -2.34 -2.27 3.86
N ALA A 83 -1.54 -2.56 2.83
CA ALA A 83 -1.18 -3.92 2.49
C ALA A 83 -0.21 -4.42 3.54
N VAL A 84 -0.63 -5.42 4.32
CA VAL A 84 0.19 -6.04 5.34
C VAL A 84 0.62 -7.44 4.88
N GLY A 85 1.84 -7.82 5.26
CA GLY A 85 2.42 -9.12 4.92
C GLY A 85 1.57 -10.29 5.41
N PRO A 86 1.88 -11.52 4.97
CA PRO A 86 1.06 -12.67 5.31
C PRO A 86 0.99 -12.82 6.84
N GLY A 87 -0.23 -12.74 7.37
CA GLY A 87 -0.51 -13.14 8.74
C GLY A 87 -0.21 -14.63 8.86
N ASP A 88 0.44 -15.03 9.96
CA ASP A 88 0.96 -16.39 10.16
C ASP A 88 -0.14 -17.50 10.14
N ASP A 89 -1.42 -17.12 10.05
CA ASP A 89 -2.59 -18.02 10.14
C ASP A 89 -3.36 -18.26 8.82
N ARG A 90 -2.91 -17.74 7.65
CA ARG A 90 -3.61 -17.96 6.36
C ARG A 90 -2.93 -19.05 5.51
N PRO A 91 -3.70 -20.01 4.94
CA PRO A 91 -3.15 -21.13 4.16
C PRO A 91 -2.47 -20.75 2.83
N MET A 92 -2.55 -19.48 2.41
CA MET A 92 -1.77 -18.92 1.31
C MET A 92 -1.19 -17.57 1.77
N PRO A 93 0.14 -17.39 1.80
CA PRO A 93 0.79 -16.21 2.37
C PRO A 93 0.77 -15.03 1.39
N LEU A 94 -0.42 -14.59 0.99
CA LEU A 94 -0.61 -13.37 0.21
C LEU A 94 -0.79 -12.18 1.16
N PRO A 95 -0.30 -10.98 0.78
CA PRO A 95 -0.65 -9.77 1.49
C PRO A 95 -2.16 -9.57 1.50
N HIS A 96 -2.65 -8.88 2.53
CA HIS A 96 -4.06 -8.56 2.68
C HIS A 96 -4.21 -7.14 3.18
N TRP A 97 -5.41 -6.58 3.03
CA TRP A 97 -5.69 -5.22 3.45
C TRP A 97 -6.00 -5.18 4.95
N ALA A 98 -5.28 -4.32 5.66
CA ALA A 98 -5.67 -3.85 6.98
C ALA A 98 -6.20 -2.43 6.85
N ARG A 99 -7.39 -2.15 7.40
CA ARG A 99 -7.87 -0.78 7.55
C ARG A 99 -7.15 -0.15 8.71
N VAL A 100 -6.56 1.01 8.44
CA VAL A 100 -5.81 1.78 9.43
C VAL A 100 -6.31 3.21 9.46
N ARG A 101 -6.09 3.88 10.60
CA ARG A 101 -6.33 5.31 10.79
C ARG A 101 -5.01 6.02 11.06
N LEU A 102 -4.79 7.16 10.40
CA LEU A 102 -3.67 8.04 10.71
C LEU A 102 -3.97 8.86 11.96
N GLU A 103 -3.08 8.80 12.94
CA GLU A 103 -3.14 9.60 14.16
C GLU A 103 -2.54 11.00 13.96
N PRO A 104 -2.80 11.97 14.86
CA PRO A 104 -2.23 13.32 14.74
C PRO A 104 -0.69 13.33 14.80
N GLU A 105 -0.11 12.45 15.62
CA GLU A 105 1.32 12.21 15.71
C GLU A 105 1.64 10.95 14.91
N TRP A 106 2.49 11.07 13.89
CA TRP A 106 2.81 9.97 12.98
C TRP A 106 4.24 10.12 12.44
N ASP A 107 4.83 8.98 12.10
CA ASP A 107 6.15 8.89 11.46
C ASP A 107 6.21 7.62 10.62
N ILE A 108 5.92 7.77 9.32
CA ILE A 108 5.79 6.65 8.38
C ILE A 108 7.16 6.16 7.91
N ALA A 109 8.05 7.09 7.55
CA ALA A 109 9.36 6.79 6.98
C ALA A 109 10.46 6.55 8.04
N GLY A 110 10.26 7.01 9.27
CA GLY A 110 11.13 6.74 10.42
C GLY A 110 10.58 5.56 11.22
N ALA A 111 9.82 5.83 12.28
CA ALA A 111 9.28 4.82 13.20
C ALA A 111 8.60 3.64 12.50
N GLY A 112 7.77 3.89 11.49
CA GLY A 112 7.10 2.82 10.72
C GLY A 112 8.07 1.88 10.00
N VAL A 113 9.24 2.38 9.61
CA VAL A 113 10.29 1.57 9.00
C VAL A 113 11.15 0.89 10.06
N GLU A 114 11.45 1.56 11.17
CA GLU A 114 12.22 0.99 12.29
C GLU A 114 11.52 -0.21 12.94
N THR A 115 10.19 -0.18 13.03
CA THR A 115 9.41 -1.32 13.55
C THR A 115 9.28 -2.47 12.54
N GLY A 116 9.72 -2.27 11.30
CA GLY A 116 9.59 -3.24 10.22
C GLY A 116 8.18 -3.32 9.61
N ALA A 117 7.24 -2.48 10.06
CA ALA A 117 5.86 -2.50 9.56
C ALA A 117 5.74 -1.92 8.14
N LEU A 118 6.52 -0.89 7.83
CA LEU A 118 6.45 -0.10 6.59
C LEU A 118 7.78 -0.08 5.83
N GLY A 119 8.71 -0.99 6.15
CA GLY A 119 9.99 -1.09 5.47
C GLY A 119 10.93 -2.08 6.13
N VAL A 120 12.14 -2.19 5.61
CA VAL A 120 13.17 -3.10 6.16
C VAL A 120 14.25 -2.34 6.94
N THR A 121 14.62 -1.16 6.44
CA THR A 121 15.53 -0.19 7.09
C THR A 121 15.11 1.19 6.60
N ASN A 122 15.49 2.29 7.28
CA ASN A 122 15.12 3.66 6.89
C ASN A 122 15.41 4.02 5.41
N ARG A 123 16.38 3.38 4.74
CA ARG A 123 16.66 3.52 3.30
C ARG A 123 15.75 2.70 2.37
N TYR A 124 14.96 1.78 2.93
CA TYR A 124 14.13 0.84 2.19
C TYR A 124 12.69 0.84 2.73
N PRO A 125 11.95 1.95 2.57
CA PRO A 125 10.51 1.93 2.81
C PRO A 125 9.85 0.96 1.82
N ARG A 126 8.93 0.16 2.32
CA ARG A 126 8.23 -0.87 1.55
C ARG A 126 6.83 -1.04 2.12
N PHE A 127 5.90 -0.28 1.57
CA PHE A 127 4.49 -0.38 1.90
C PHE A 127 3.65 -0.11 0.65
N VAL A 128 2.41 -0.58 0.68
CA VAL A 128 1.39 -0.21 -0.30
C VAL A 128 0.14 0.19 0.46
N MET A 129 -0.38 1.36 0.12
CA MET A 129 -1.57 1.95 0.72
C MET A 129 -2.61 2.20 -0.37
N HIS A 130 -3.88 2.11 0.00
CA HIS A 130 -4.98 2.23 -0.94
C HIS A 130 -6.14 3.00 -0.31
N SER A 131 -6.78 3.87 -1.09
CA SER A 131 -7.95 4.61 -0.62
C SER A 131 -9.15 3.67 -0.42
N LEU A 132 -10.05 4.03 0.50
CA LEU A 132 -11.22 3.20 0.83
C LEU A 132 -12.22 3.08 -0.33
N ASP A 133 -12.30 4.08 -1.20
CA ASP A 133 -13.15 4.08 -2.40
C ASP A 133 -12.57 3.28 -3.59
N GLY A 134 -11.28 2.93 -3.47
CA GLY A 134 -10.52 2.17 -4.43
C GLY A 134 -9.98 2.95 -5.63
N GLU A 135 -9.88 4.26 -5.49
CA GLU A 135 -9.50 5.17 -6.57
C GLU A 135 -8.01 5.53 -6.56
N VAL A 136 -7.26 5.29 -5.48
CA VAL A 136 -5.83 5.64 -5.41
C VAL A 136 -5.00 4.56 -4.72
N VAL A 137 -3.87 4.19 -5.33
CA VAL A 137 -2.79 3.43 -4.68
C VAL A 137 -1.59 4.35 -4.48
N ILE A 138 -0.98 4.30 -3.30
CA ILE A 138 0.35 4.87 -3.02
C ILE A 138 1.25 3.75 -2.53
N ALA A 139 2.41 3.58 -3.15
CA ALA A 139 3.42 2.62 -2.71
C ALA A 139 4.75 3.31 -2.44
N ALA A 140 5.44 2.86 -1.39
CA ALA A 140 6.84 3.17 -1.22
C ALA A 140 7.73 2.13 -1.91
N THR A 141 8.79 2.62 -2.51
CA THR A 141 9.81 1.81 -3.18
C THR A 141 11.19 2.39 -2.94
N ALA A 142 12.21 1.69 -3.41
CA ALA A 142 13.59 2.12 -3.36
C ALA A 142 14.23 1.81 -4.71
N TRP A 143 14.94 2.78 -5.26
CA TRP A 143 15.79 2.60 -6.44
C TRP A 143 17.25 2.49 -6.00
N GLN A 144 18.18 2.55 -6.96
CA GLN A 144 19.60 2.32 -6.69
C GLN A 144 20.21 3.36 -5.73
N ASP A 145 19.72 4.60 -5.79
CA ASP A 145 20.29 5.77 -5.12
C ASP A 145 19.27 6.60 -4.30
N CYS A 146 17.98 6.30 -4.40
CA CYS A 146 16.93 7.06 -3.74
C CYS A 146 15.77 6.22 -3.19
N ALA A 147 15.12 6.75 -2.15
CA ALA A 147 13.83 6.30 -1.67
C ALA A 147 12.73 6.94 -2.51
N GLY A 148 11.63 6.21 -2.71
CA GLY A 148 10.59 6.58 -3.65
C GLY A 148 9.19 6.40 -3.12
N LEU A 149 8.28 7.26 -3.60
CA LEU A 149 6.84 7.10 -3.52
C LEU A 149 6.28 7.08 -4.93
N VAL A 150 5.39 6.14 -5.19
CA VAL A 150 4.65 6.01 -6.45
C VAL A 150 3.17 6.10 -6.13
N MET A 151 2.47 7.02 -6.79
CA MET A 151 1.01 7.13 -6.74
C MET A 151 0.42 6.80 -8.11
N VAL A 152 -0.64 6.00 -8.11
CA VAL A 152 -1.41 5.68 -9.32
C VAL A 152 -2.89 5.89 -9.03
N PRO A 153 -3.57 6.77 -9.80
CA PRO A 153 -5.01 6.94 -9.70
C PRO A 153 -5.73 5.86 -10.53
N HIS A 154 -6.99 5.61 -10.19
CA HIS A 154 -7.90 4.69 -10.87
C HIS A 154 -7.25 3.34 -11.21
N PRO A 155 -6.68 2.60 -10.23
CA PRO A 155 -5.89 1.38 -10.50
C PRO A 155 -6.67 0.33 -11.30
N HIS A 156 -8.01 0.32 -11.20
CA HIS A 156 -8.90 -0.55 -11.95
C HIS A 156 -8.88 -0.32 -13.47
N ARG A 157 -8.38 0.83 -13.94
CA ARG A 157 -8.24 1.17 -15.37
C ARG A 157 -6.88 0.81 -15.95
N VAL A 158 -5.90 0.52 -15.09
CA VAL A 158 -4.51 0.37 -15.48
C VAL A 158 -4.24 -1.03 -16.03
N ALA A 159 -3.84 -1.11 -17.30
CA ALA A 159 -3.74 -2.37 -18.03
C ALA A 159 -2.74 -3.36 -17.41
N VAL A 160 -1.61 -2.88 -16.88
CA VAL A 160 -0.60 -3.76 -16.26
C VAL A 160 -1.13 -4.42 -14.98
N LEU A 161 -1.89 -3.68 -14.16
CA LEU A 161 -2.50 -4.20 -12.95
C LEU A 161 -3.60 -5.21 -13.28
N ARG A 162 -4.46 -4.88 -14.25
CA ARG A 162 -5.52 -5.79 -14.72
C ARG A 162 -4.97 -7.09 -15.26
N ARG A 163 -3.95 -7.02 -16.13
CA ARG A 163 -3.28 -8.21 -16.69
C ARG A 163 -2.65 -9.08 -15.60
N TYR A 164 -2.08 -8.46 -14.57
CA TYR A 164 -1.55 -9.21 -13.42
C TYR A 164 -2.66 -9.96 -12.68
N VAL A 165 -3.78 -9.28 -12.36
CA VAL A 165 -4.92 -9.90 -11.68
C VAL A 165 -5.52 -11.05 -12.51
N GLU A 166 -5.70 -10.86 -13.83
CA GLU A 166 -6.13 -11.91 -14.77
C GLU A 166 -5.18 -13.11 -14.78
N GLY A 167 -3.87 -12.85 -14.82
CA GLY A 167 -2.85 -13.88 -14.78
C GLY A 167 -2.91 -14.71 -13.50
N VAL A 168 -3.04 -14.07 -12.33
CA VAL A 168 -3.15 -14.79 -11.05
C VAL A 168 -4.47 -15.56 -10.95
N LEU A 169 -5.58 -15.03 -11.49
CA LEU A 169 -6.84 -15.75 -11.57
C LEU A 169 -6.73 -17.03 -12.42
N ALA A 170 -6.02 -16.97 -13.54
CA ALA A 170 -5.82 -18.10 -14.44
C ALA A 170 -5.03 -19.26 -13.80
N LEU A 171 -4.20 -18.98 -12.78
CA LEU A 171 -3.47 -20.01 -12.05
C LEU A 171 -4.35 -20.87 -11.13
N GLY A 172 -5.56 -20.42 -10.77
CA GLY A 172 -6.53 -21.23 -10.02
C GLY A 172 -6.18 -21.51 -8.55
N HIS A 173 -5.16 -20.87 -7.98
CA HIS A 173 -4.70 -21.09 -6.60
C HIS A 173 -5.42 -20.23 -5.54
N ARG A 174 -6.49 -19.52 -5.91
CA ARG A 174 -7.24 -18.63 -5.01
C ARG A 174 -8.40 -19.35 -4.35
N SER A 175 -8.78 -18.90 -3.14
CA SER A 175 -10.06 -19.27 -2.56
C SER A 175 -11.22 -18.74 -3.43
N PRO A 176 -12.42 -19.35 -3.38
CA PRO A 176 -13.58 -18.90 -4.15
C PRO A 176 -13.89 -17.41 -3.93
N LYS A 177 -13.93 -16.96 -2.67
CA LYS A 177 -14.15 -15.53 -2.33
C LYS A 177 -13.10 -14.62 -2.96
N ALA A 178 -11.80 -14.94 -2.83
CA ALA A 178 -10.74 -14.12 -3.38
C ALA A 178 -10.77 -14.09 -4.92
N ALA A 179 -11.24 -15.15 -5.56
CA ALA A 179 -11.45 -15.17 -7.00
C ALA A 179 -12.65 -14.29 -7.42
N ASP A 180 -13.75 -14.33 -6.66
CA ASP A 180 -14.94 -13.51 -6.93
C ASP A 180 -14.67 -12.01 -6.71
N ASP A 181 -13.95 -11.66 -5.64
CA ASP A 181 -13.54 -10.27 -5.37
C ASP A 181 -12.64 -9.73 -6.50
N ALA A 182 -11.67 -10.53 -6.97
CA ALA A 182 -10.80 -10.15 -8.09
C ALA A 182 -11.58 -9.98 -9.42
N ARG A 183 -12.59 -10.83 -9.69
CA ARG A 183 -13.47 -10.67 -10.85
C ARG A 183 -14.35 -9.43 -10.74
N ALA A 184 -14.89 -9.16 -9.55
CA ALA A 184 -15.66 -7.95 -9.28
C ALA A 184 -14.82 -6.70 -9.53
N TRP A 185 -13.58 -6.67 -9.04
CA TRP A 185 -12.66 -5.57 -9.30
C TRP A 185 -12.34 -5.41 -10.80
N LEU A 186 -12.08 -6.49 -11.53
CA LEU A 186 -11.85 -6.44 -12.98
C LEU A 186 -13.08 -5.93 -13.75
N SER A 187 -14.30 -6.10 -13.23
CA SER A 187 -15.52 -5.61 -13.87
C SER A 187 -15.76 -4.10 -13.70
N ARG A 188 -14.96 -3.41 -12.87
CA ARG A 188 -15.04 -1.96 -12.69
C ARG A 188 -14.57 -1.23 -13.96
N SER A 189 -15.26 -0.13 -14.29
CA SER A 189 -15.06 0.72 -15.47
C SER A 189 -14.30 2.01 -15.19
#